data_AF-A0A3D1ZEF0-F1
#
_entry.id   AF-A0A3D1ZEF0-F1
#
_cell.length_a   1.000
_cell.length_b   1.000
_cell.length_c   1.000
_cell.angle_alpha   90.00
_cell.angle_beta   90.00
_cell.angle_gamma   90.00
#
_symmetry.space_group_name_H-M   'P 1'
#
loop_
_entity.id
_entity.type
_entity.pdbx_description
1 polymer ?
#
loop_
_entity_poly.entity_id
_entity_poly.type
_entity_poly.pdbx_seq_one_letter_code
_entity_poly.pdbx_strand_id
1 'polypeptide(L)'
;VITSLHGDAVEFSAWAAEVINANPDAQKAYRRVQDRTQIGLLDRPVGIAIDADDNLIITDSTRGRLQVYTKEKDYMDPQFNL
;
A
#
# COMPACT_ATOMS: atom_id res chain seq x y z
N VAL A 1 -11.73 -13.66 9.09
CA VAL A 1 -12.28 -12.44 8.44
C VAL A 1 -11.16 -11.42 8.38
N ILE A 2 -10.95 -10.72 7.25
CA ILE A 2 -10.02 -9.58 7.20
C ILE A 2 -10.81 -8.35 7.63
N THR A 3 -10.40 -7.70 8.72
CA THR A 3 -11.11 -6.55 9.30
C THR A 3 -10.55 -5.22 8.82
N SER A 4 -9.25 -5.15 8.56
CA SER A 4 -8.59 -3.96 8.03
C SER A 4 -7.24 -4.30 7.36
N LEU A 5 -6.77 -3.39 6.50
CA LEU A 5 -5.39 -3.38 5.99
C LEU A 5 -4.73 -2.07 6.43
N HIS A 6 -3.46 -2.14 6.83
CA HIS A 6 -2.69 -1.00 7.32
C HIS A 6 -1.29 -1.03 6.69
N GLY A 7 -0.62 0.13 6.64
CA GLY A 7 0.76 0.23 6.12
C GLY A 7 0.85 0.33 4.60
N ASP A 8 -0.11 1.00 3.96
CA ASP A 8 -0.13 1.18 2.51
C ASP A 8 1.18 1.80 1.98
N ALA A 9 1.62 1.30 0.83
CA ALA A 9 2.80 1.82 0.13
C ALA A 9 2.56 3.26 -0.38
N VAL A 10 2.92 4.27 0.41
CA VAL A 10 2.86 5.69 0.03
C VAL A 10 4.12 6.20 -0.66
N GLU A 11 5.19 5.41 -0.59
CA GLU A 11 6.49 5.69 -1.21
C GLU A 11 6.51 5.27 -2.68
N PHE A 12 7.29 5.99 -3.47
CA PHE A 12 7.49 5.65 -4.87
C PHE A 12 8.38 4.42 -5.04
N SER A 13 8.13 3.67 -6.11
CA SER A 13 9.11 2.72 -6.61
C SER A 13 10.38 3.45 -7.07
N ALA A 14 11.51 2.76 -7.15
CA ALA A 14 12.77 3.34 -7.61
C ALA A 14 12.63 4.05 -8.97
N TRP A 15 11.89 3.43 -9.91
CA TRP A 15 11.60 4.02 -11.21
C TRP A 15 10.70 5.25 -11.14
N ALA A 16 9.64 5.22 -10.33
CA ALA A 16 8.77 6.39 -10.16
C ALA A 16 9.52 7.56 -9.50
N ALA A 17 10.43 7.28 -8.56
CA ALA A 17 11.29 8.28 -7.95
C ALA A 17 12.23 8.91 -9.00
N GLU A 18 12.80 8.12 -9.91
CA GLU A 18 13.66 8.62 -10.99
C GLU A 18 12.91 9.55 -11.95
N VAL A 19 11.69 9.17 -12.37
CA VAL A 19 10.82 9.99 -13.23
C VAL A 19 10.49 11.33 -12.57
N ILE A 20 10.19 11.31 -11.27
CA ILE A 20 9.91 12.54 -10.53
C ILE A 20 11.17 13.38 -10.37
N ASN A 21 12.32 12.77 -10.10
CA ASN A 21 13.60 13.47 -9.96
C ASN A 21 14.08 14.09 -11.27
N ALA A 22 13.71 13.52 -12.42
CA ALA A 22 14.02 14.06 -13.73
C ALA A 22 13.28 15.37 -14.03
N ASN A 23 12.17 15.66 -13.34
CA ASN A 23 11.36 16.86 -13.55
C ASN A 23 11.23 17.71 -12.26
N PRO A 24 11.89 18.88 -12.17
CA PRO A 24 11.86 19.73 -10.98
C PRO A 24 10.46 20.28 -10.66
N ASP A 25 9.57 20.42 -11.64
CA ASP A 25 8.19 20.85 -11.39
C ASP A 25 7.35 19.71 -10.82
N ALA A 26 7.60 18.47 -11.24
CA ALA A 26 6.98 17.29 -10.65
C ALA A 26 7.39 17.12 -9.17
N GLN A 27 8.67 17.34 -8.85
CA GLN A 27 9.12 17.36 -7.45
C GLN A 27 8.41 18.44 -6.62
N LYS A 28 8.28 19.66 -7.15
CA LYS A 28 7.57 20.76 -6.46
C LYS A 28 6.09 20.44 -6.27
N ALA A 29 5.44 19.89 -7.29
CA ALA A 29 4.04 19.46 -7.20
C ALA A 29 3.87 18.38 -6.12
N TYR A 30 4.73 17.36 -6.12
CA TYR A 30 4.69 16.29 -5.13
C TYR A 30 4.92 16.79 -3.69
N ARG A 31 5.81 17.78 -3.49
CA ARG A 31 6.03 18.41 -2.18
C ARG A 31 4.83 19.21 -1.67
N ARG A 32 3.92 19.66 -2.55
CA ARG A 32 2.71 20.41 -2.17
C ARG A 32 1.57 19.50 -1.73
N VAL A 33 1.64 18.21 -2.06
CA VAL A 33 0.63 17.23 -1.66
C VAL A 33 0.79 16.95 -0.17
N GLN A 34 -0.11 17.50 0.64
CA GLN A 34 -0.11 17.30 2.10
C GLN A 34 -0.66 15.92 2.49
N ASP A 35 -1.70 15.47 1.79
CA ASP A 35 -2.32 14.16 2.03
C ASP A 35 -1.91 13.16 0.95
N ARG A 36 -1.16 12.14 1.35
CA ARG A 36 -0.67 11.06 0.49
C ARG A 36 -1.47 9.76 0.63
N THR A 37 -2.50 9.74 1.48
CA THR A 37 -3.30 8.53 1.73
C THR A 37 -3.89 7.95 0.44
N GLN A 38 -4.40 8.80 -0.44
CA GLN A 38 -4.95 8.41 -1.75
C GLN A 38 -3.93 7.68 -2.65
N ILE A 39 -2.64 7.98 -2.50
CA ILE A 39 -1.56 7.29 -3.22
C ILE A 39 -1.30 5.90 -2.59
N GLY A 40 -1.47 5.78 -1.28
CA GLY A 40 -1.39 4.50 -0.57
C GLY A 40 -2.50 3.54 -0.96
N LEU A 41 -3.74 4.01 -1.15
CA LEU A 41 -4.89 3.15 -1.42
C LEU A 41 -4.77 2.36 -2.73
N LEU A 42 -5.34 1.14 -2.73
CA LEU A 42 -5.55 0.33 -3.93
C LEU A 42 -6.49 1.06 -4.89
N ASP A 43 -6.10 1.10 -6.16
CA ASP A 43 -6.88 1.75 -7.21
C ASP A 43 -7.58 0.72 -8.09
N ARG A 44 -6.81 -0.23 -8.65
CA ARG A 44 -7.35 -1.32 -9.47
C ARG A 44 -6.63 -2.64 -9.18
N PRO A 45 -6.98 -3.30 -8.07
CA PRO A 45 -6.46 -4.63 -7.76
C PRO A 45 -6.97 -5.65 -8.78
N VAL A 46 -6.05 -6.40 -9.39
CA VAL A 46 -6.38 -7.41 -10.42
C VAL A 46 -6.06 -8.85 -9.99
N GLY A 47 -5.35 -9.00 -8.88
CA GLY A 47 -4.85 -10.29 -8.43
C GLY A 47 -4.52 -10.27 -6.95
N ILE A 48 -4.70 -11.43 -6.31
CA ILE A 48 -4.50 -11.67 -4.89
C ILE A 48 -3.86 -13.05 -4.72
N ALA A 49 -2.86 -13.14 -3.85
CA ALA A 49 -2.22 -14.39 -3.48
C ALA A 49 -1.84 -14.36 -1.99
N ILE A 50 -1.77 -15.52 -1.36
CA ILE A 50 -1.23 -15.68 -0.01
C ILE A 50 -0.04 -16.63 -0.12
N ASP A 51 1.11 -16.23 0.42
CA ASP A 51 2.31 -17.07 0.44
C ASP A 51 2.33 -18.03 1.64
N ALA A 52 3.39 -18.85 1.74
CA ALA A 52 3.53 -19.82 2.82
C ALA A 52 3.75 -19.19 4.21
N ASP A 53 4.07 -17.90 4.26
CA ASP A 53 4.35 -17.14 5.48
C ASP A 53 3.13 -16.30 5.93
N ASP A 54 1.95 -16.54 5.35
CA ASP A 54 0.70 -15.78 5.54
C ASP A 54 0.80 -14.31 5.11
N ASN A 55 1.69 -13.97 4.16
CA ASN A 55 1.67 -12.64 3.56
C ASN A 55 0.62 -12.57 2.45
N LEU A 56 -0.20 -11.52 2.50
CA LEU A 56 -1.18 -11.18 1.49
C LEU A 56 -0.54 -10.30 0.41
N ILE A 57 -0.46 -10.81 -0.81
CA ILE A 57 0.13 -10.13 -1.96
C ILE A 57 -0.99 -9.68 -2.89
N ILE A 58 -1.06 -8.38 -3.19
CA ILE A 58 -2.06 -7.77 -4.07
C ILE A 58 -1.37 -7.07 -5.24
N THR A 59 -1.83 -7.37 -6.46
CA THR A 59 -1.33 -6.72 -7.68
C THR A 59 -2.23 -5.53 -8.05
N ASP A 60 -1.71 -4.30 -8.00
CA ASP A 60 -2.45 -3.08 -8.34
C ASP A 60 -2.03 -2.57 -9.73
N SER A 61 -2.92 -2.77 -10.70
CA SER A 61 -2.62 -2.55 -12.12
C SER A 61 -2.47 -1.07 -12.49
N THR A 62 -3.32 -0.19 -11.95
CA THR A 62 -3.29 1.25 -12.29
C THR A 62 -2.05 1.93 -11.68
N ARG A 63 -1.57 1.42 -10.54
CA ARG A 63 -0.38 1.96 -9.85
C ARG A 63 0.92 1.26 -10.24
N GLY A 64 0.86 0.16 -10.98
CA GLY A 64 2.02 -0.60 -11.41
C GLY A 64 2.86 -1.13 -10.25
N ARG A 65 2.21 -1.54 -9.14
CA ARG A 65 2.89 -1.99 -7.92
C ARG A 65 2.32 -3.29 -7.38
N LEU A 66 3.10 -3.94 -6.52
CA LEU A 66 2.67 -5.02 -5.65
C LEU A 66 2.60 -4.48 -4.22
N GLN A 67 1.47 -4.70 -3.54
CA GLN A 67 1.35 -4.45 -2.11
C GLN A 67 1.39 -5.79 -1.36
N VAL A 68 2.24 -5.87 -0.35
CA VAL A 68 2.41 -7.06 0.48
C VAL A 68 2.06 -6.70 1.91
N TYR A 69 1.07 -7.38 2.48
CA TYR A 69 0.62 -7.19 3.85
C TYR A 69 0.95 -8.44 4.66
N THR A 70 1.69 -8.29 5.75
CA THR A 70 1.97 -9.38 6.69
C THR A 70 0.81 -9.48 7.68
N LYS A 71 0.29 -10.70 7.86
CA LYS A 71 -0.78 -10.95 8.82
C LYS A 71 -0.28 -10.74 10.25
N GLU A 72 -1.02 -9.96 11.03
CA GLU A 72 -0.80 -9.84 12.47
C GLU A 72 -1.14 -11.16 13.17
N LYS A 73 -0.18 -11.75 13.89
CA LYS A 73 -0.32 -13.07 14.51
C LYS A 73 -0.90 -13.02 15.93
N ASP A 74 -0.76 -11.89 16.61
CA ASP A 74 -1.14 -11.71 18.02
C ASP A 74 -2.49 -11.00 18.20
N TYR A 75 -3.31 -10.92 17.15
CA TYR A 75 -4.64 -10.34 17.26
C TYR A 75 -5.55 -11.24 18.12
N MET A 76 -6.04 -10.70 19.22
CA MET A 76 -7.04 -11.33 20.08
C MET A 76 -8.37 -10.60 19.90
N ASP A 77 -9.43 -11.34 19.60
CA ASP A 77 -10.78 -10.78 19.63
C ASP A 77 -11.03 -10.18 21.03
N PRO A 78 -11.53 -8.94 21.13
CA PRO A 78 -11.88 -8.38 22.42
C PRO A 78 -12.91 -9.30 23.10
N GLN A 79 -12.57 -9.80 24.29
CA GLN A 79 -13.53 -10.53 25.10
C GLN A 79 -14.67 -9.58 25.48
N PHE A 80 -15.82 -9.75 24.84
CA PHE A 80 -17.05 -9.13 25.31
C PHE A 80 -17.47 -9.87 26.58
N ASN A 81 -17.29 -9.23 27.73
CA ASN A 81 -17.97 -9.66 28.94
C ASN A 81 -19.46 -9.38 28.76
N LEU A 82 -20.24 -10.44 28.50
CA LEU A 82 -21.70 -10.43 28.50
C LEU A 82 -22.23 -10.59 29.92
#